data_AF-A0AA42QMN5-F1
#
_entry.id   AF-A0AA42QMN5-F1
#
_cell.length_a   1.000
_cell.length_b   1.000
_cell.length_c   1.000
_cell.angle_alpha   90.00
_cell.angle_beta   90.00
_cell.angle_gamma   90.00
#
_symmetry.space_group_name_H-M   'P 1'
#
loop_
_entity.id
_entity.type
_entity.pdbx_description
1 polymer ?
#
loop_
_entity_poly.entity_id
_entity_poly.type
_entity_poly.pdbx_seq_one_letter_code
_entity_poly.pdbx_strand_id
1 'polypeptide(L)'
;MISPRLLVSALLALALTACTATAPVQHNPLATWVPSPNQNARTPLIIVIHHTEQKSVQQSLHTLRTANSGGPVSAHYLIGADGHRYQLVADERRAWHAGAGRWGTITDLNSASIGIELDNDGRSRFSAAQIESLIVLLRDLTTRLNIPPRQVIAHADLAPTRKQDPSRFFPWQELAEAGFGVWPRAADGAAPEGFDAWNALARFGYPLDNREATVAAFHRRFRGRDDLPMTLDAEDARILHSLLLQTP
;
A
#
# COMPACT_ATOMS: atom_id res chain seq x y z
N MET A 1 15.99 8.28 -76.85
CA MET A 1 14.93 9.05 -76.19
C MET A 1 13.97 8.08 -75.52
N ILE A 2 14.13 7.86 -74.22
CA ILE A 2 13.19 7.14 -73.34
C ILE A 2 13.06 8.00 -72.08
N SER A 3 11.82 8.25 -71.68
CA SER A 3 11.37 9.30 -70.74
C SER A 3 11.72 9.01 -69.27
N PRO A 4 12.13 10.01 -68.45
CA PRO A 4 12.56 9.85 -67.06
C PRO A 4 11.39 9.96 -66.07
N ARG A 5 10.30 9.24 -66.30
CA ARG A 5 9.11 9.26 -65.44
C ARG A 5 8.46 7.89 -65.40
N LEU A 6 8.98 7.00 -64.54
CA LEU A 6 8.30 5.83 -63.95
C LEU A 6 9.33 5.00 -63.16
N LEU A 7 9.95 5.62 -62.16
CA LEU A 7 10.69 4.89 -61.10
C LEU A 7 10.43 5.56 -59.75
N VAL A 8 9.17 5.94 -59.54
CA VAL A 8 8.62 6.23 -58.21
C VAL A 8 7.79 4.98 -57.87
N SER A 9 7.97 4.44 -56.67
CA SER A 9 7.14 3.40 -56.02
C SER A 9 7.69 1.98 -55.90
N ALA A 10 9.00 1.78 -55.71
CA ALA A 10 9.48 0.51 -55.17
C ALA A 10 10.86 0.68 -54.52
N LEU A 11 10.92 1.18 -53.28
CA LEU A 11 12.00 0.96 -52.29
C LEU A 11 11.87 1.98 -51.13
N LEU A 12 10.71 2.03 -50.47
CA LEU A 12 10.60 2.61 -49.14
C LEU A 12 9.48 1.92 -48.34
N ALA A 13 9.59 0.60 -48.26
CA ALA A 13 8.85 -0.22 -47.31
C ALA A 13 9.85 -1.09 -46.55
N LEU A 14 10.88 -0.45 -45.98
CA LEU A 14 11.70 -1.09 -44.96
C LEU A 14 10.87 -1.12 -43.67
N ALA A 15 10.27 -2.28 -43.45
CA ALA A 15 9.70 -2.80 -42.22
C ALA A 15 9.86 -1.91 -40.97
N LEU A 16 8.82 -1.15 -40.65
CA LEU A 16 8.51 -0.77 -39.27
C LEU A 16 7.93 -2.00 -38.53
N THR A 17 8.69 -3.09 -38.47
CA THR A 17 8.46 -4.11 -37.44
C THR A 17 9.21 -3.65 -36.21
N ALA A 18 8.66 -2.63 -35.54
CA ALA A 18 9.01 -2.40 -34.15
C ALA A 18 8.52 -3.64 -33.39
N CYS A 19 9.45 -4.56 -33.11
CA CYS A 19 9.22 -5.63 -32.18
C CYS A 19 8.75 -4.99 -30.88
N THR A 20 7.46 -5.12 -30.57
CA THR A 20 6.94 -4.94 -29.22
C THR A 20 7.44 -6.10 -28.38
N ALA A 21 8.76 -6.16 -28.17
CA ALA A 21 9.31 -6.93 -27.07
C ALA A 21 8.89 -6.17 -25.82
N THR A 22 7.70 -6.49 -25.31
CA THR A 22 7.35 -6.16 -23.93
C THR A 22 8.53 -6.64 -23.09
N ALA A 23 9.20 -5.72 -22.40
CA ALA A 23 10.24 -6.09 -21.44
C ALA A 23 9.68 -7.23 -20.58
N PRO A 24 10.46 -8.30 -20.34
CA PRO A 24 9.99 -9.41 -19.54
C PRO A 24 9.47 -8.87 -18.21
N VAL A 25 8.30 -9.36 -17.79
CA VAL A 25 7.72 -9.00 -16.49
C VAL A 25 8.79 -9.28 -15.43
N GLN A 26 9.24 -8.23 -14.76
CA GLN A 26 10.33 -8.36 -13.80
C GLN A 26 9.75 -8.87 -12.49
N HIS A 27 9.97 -10.15 -12.20
CA HIS A 27 9.60 -10.74 -10.91
C HIS A 27 10.60 -10.29 -9.84
N ASN A 28 10.12 -10.08 -8.62
CA ASN A 28 10.97 -9.73 -7.49
C ASN A 28 11.68 -10.99 -6.98
N PRO A 29 13.02 -11.05 -7.00
CA PRO A 29 13.78 -12.24 -6.59
C PRO A 29 13.61 -12.58 -5.10
N LEU A 30 13.06 -11.67 -4.29
CA LEU A 30 12.78 -11.91 -2.87
C LEU A 30 11.54 -12.76 -2.62
N ALA A 31 10.73 -13.05 -3.64
CA ALA A 31 9.42 -13.69 -3.47
C ALA A 31 9.16 -14.79 -4.50
N THR A 32 8.41 -15.80 -4.08
CA THR A 32 7.93 -16.87 -4.97
C THR A 32 6.84 -16.32 -5.89
N TRP A 33 7.03 -16.42 -7.20
CA TRP A 33 6.06 -15.94 -8.19
C TRP A 33 4.84 -16.87 -8.29
N VAL A 34 3.65 -16.34 -7.98
CA VAL A 34 2.36 -17.04 -8.03
C VAL A 34 1.30 -16.12 -8.65
N PRO A 35 1.23 -15.99 -9.99
CA PRO A 35 0.52 -14.90 -10.66
C PRO A 35 -0.98 -14.87 -10.38
N SER A 36 -1.51 -13.65 -10.29
CA SER A 36 -2.93 -13.30 -10.32
C SER A 36 -3.29 -12.65 -11.66
N PRO A 37 -4.42 -13.03 -12.31
CA PRO A 37 -4.87 -12.41 -13.55
C PRO A 37 -5.46 -11.01 -13.35
N ASN A 38 -5.78 -10.65 -12.11
CA ASN A 38 -6.49 -9.42 -11.73
C ASN A 38 -5.53 -8.21 -11.68
N GLN A 39 -5.18 -7.65 -12.84
CA GLN A 39 -4.23 -6.53 -12.94
C GLN A 39 -4.34 -5.64 -14.20
N ASN A 40 -3.81 -4.41 -14.13
CA ASN A 40 -3.58 -3.49 -15.28
C ASN A 40 -2.25 -2.69 -15.10
N ALA A 41 -1.89 -1.66 -15.89
CA ALA A 41 -0.58 -0.95 -15.77
C ALA A 41 -0.58 0.26 -14.79
N ARG A 42 0.57 0.64 -14.16
CA ARG A 42 0.68 1.78 -13.21
C ARG A 42 2.11 2.29 -12.85
N THR A 43 2.21 3.23 -11.89
CA THR A 43 3.45 3.66 -11.19
C THR A 43 3.21 3.87 -9.67
N PRO A 44 3.96 3.23 -8.74
CA PRO A 44 3.76 3.38 -7.30
C PRO A 44 4.27 4.69 -6.69
N LEU A 45 3.55 5.18 -5.67
CA LEU A 45 3.98 6.22 -4.74
C LEU A 45 3.79 5.84 -3.26
N ILE A 46 2.99 4.80 -2.98
CA ILE A 46 2.56 4.39 -1.64
C ILE A 46 2.71 2.86 -1.50
N ILE A 47 2.88 2.38 -0.28
CA ILE A 47 2.72 0.97 0.09
C ILE A 47 1.53 0.87 1.07
N VAL A 48 0.59 -0.03 0.79
CA VAL A 48 -0.57 -0.29 1.65
C VAL A 48 -0.42 -1.66 2.29
N ILE A 49 -0.48 -1.69 3.62
CA ILE A 49 -0.42 -2.91 4.41
C ILE A 49 -1.84 -3.42 4.70
N HIS A 50 -2.00 -4.73 4.58
CA HIS A 50 -3.25 -5.45 4.80
C HIS A 50 -3.01 -6.66 5.73
N HIS A 51 -4.10 -7.20 6.28
CA HIS A 51 -4.15 -8.58 6.75
C HIS A 51 -5.30 -9.30 6.05
N THR A 52 -5.16 -10.61 5.86
CA THR A 52 -6.09 -11.36 5.00
C THR A 52 -7.43 -11.71 5.66
N GLU A 53 -7.48 -11.78 7.00
CA GLU A 53 -8.61 -12.33 7.79
C GLU A 53 -8.88 -13.81 7.49
N GLN A 54 -7.82 -14.53 7.09
CA GLN A 54 -7.91 -15.94 6.71
C GLN A 54 -7.08 -16.81 7.64
N LYS A 55 -7.30 -18.13 7.54
CA LYS A 55 -6.68 -19.11 8.43
C LYS A 55 -5.41 -19.74 7.87
N SER A 56 -5.09 -19.48 6.61
CA SER A 56 -3.88 -20.02 5.98
C SER A 56 -3.51 -19.27 4.71
N VAL A 57 -2.21 -19.28 4.43
CA VAL A 57 -1.63 -18.72 3.22
C VAL A 57 -2.21 -19.32 1.95
N GLN A 58 -2.62 -20.59 1.96
CA GLN A 58 -3.21 -21.25 0.78
C GLN A 58 -4.61 -20.74 0.48
N GLN A 59 -5.41 -20.52 1.51
CA GLN A 59 -6.70 -19.84 1.38
C GLN A 59 -6.48 -18.42 0.84
N SER A 60 -5.50 -17.69 1.41
CA SER A 60 -5.19 -16.31 1.04
C SER A 60 -4.76 -16.21 -0.44
N LEU A 61 -3.87 -17.12 -0.89
CA LEU A 61 -3.46 -17.23 -2.28
C LEU A 61 -4.63 -17.55 -3.22
N HIS A 62 -5.56 -18.41 -2.80
CA HIS A 62 -6.74 -18.70 -3.60
C HIS A 62 -7.58 -17.44 -3.79
N THR A 63 -7.97 -16.75 -2.71
CA THR A 63 -8.79 -15.54 -2.76
C THR A 63 -8.14 -14.43 -3.59
N LEU A 64 -6.85 -14.14 -3.39
CA LEU A 64 -6.11 -13.07 -4.09
C LEU A 64 -5.85 -13.36 -5.59
N ARG A 65 -6.21 -14.57 -6.05
CA ARG A 65 -6.11 -14.98 -7.46
C ARG A 65 -7.49 -15.22 -8.09
N THR A 66 -8.55 -15.13 -7.30
CA THR A 66 -9.93 -15.33 -7.74
C THR A 66 -10.78 -14.13 -7.37
N ALA A 67 -11.52 -14.20 -6.26
CA ALA A 67 -12.47 -13.22 -5.79
C ALA A 67 -12.79 -13.42 -4.30
N ASN A 68 -13.37 -12.40 -3.68
CA ASN A 68 -14.11 -12.48 -2.43
C ASN A 68 -15.60 -12.15 -2.67
N SER A 69 -16.36 -11.94 -1.60
CA SER A 69 -17.79 -11.59 -1.70
C SER A 69 -18.06 -10.28 -2.45
N GLY A 70 -17.07 -9.39 -2.55
CA GLY A 70 -17.12 -8.13 -3.29
C GLY A 70 -16.62 -8.22 -4.74
N GLY A 71 -16.24 -9.40 -5.21
CA GLY A 71 -15.73 -9.63 -6.56
C GLY A 71 -14.22 -9.89 -6.62
N PRO A 72 -13.61 -9.75 -7.80
CA PRO A 72 -12.18 -10.03 -8.00
C PRO A 72 -11.27 -9.14 -7.15
N VAL A 73 -10.26 -9.75 -6.53
CA VAL A 73 -9.26 -9.07 -5.70
C VAL A 73 -7.87 -9.63 -5.96
N SER A 74 -6.83 -8.85 -5.66
CA SER A 74 -5.43 -9.26 -5.73
C SER A 74 -4.55 -8.32 -4.92
N ALA A 75 -3.36 -8.77 -4.56
CA ALA A 75 -2.29 -7.94 -3.98
C ALA A 75 -1.00 -8.15 -4.78
N HIS A 76 0.01 -7.31 -4.58
CA HIS A 76 1.31 -7.53 -5.21
C HIS A 76 2.07 -8.62 -4.47
N TYR A 77 2.02 -8.57 -3.13
CA TYR A 77 2.73 -9.50 -2.27
C TYR A 77 1.79 -10.10 -1.21
N LEU A 78 2.08 -11.33 -0.82
CA LEU A 78 1.52 -12.00 0.34
C LEU A 78 2.67 -12.54 1.19
N ILE A 79 2.65 -12.30 2.50
CA ILE A 79 3.63 -12.84 3.44
C ILE A 79 2.94 -13.80 4.39
N GLY A 80 3.35 -15.07 4.36
CA GLY A 80 2.87 -16.11 5.28
C GLY A 80 3.26 -15.82 6.73
N ALA A 81 2.60 -16.49 7.68
CA ALA A 81 2.94 -16.40 9.10
C ALA A 81 4.36 -16.92 9.42
N ASP A 82 4.96 -17.70 8.52
CA ASP A 82 6.34 -18.18 8.56
C ASP A 82 7.36 -17.20 7.94
N GLY A 83 6.90 -16.05 7.44
CA GLY A 83 7.72 -15.07 6.75
C GLY A 83 7.96 -15.37 5.26
N HIS A 84 7.41 -16.47 4.71
CA HIS A 84 7.56 -16.76 3.29
C HIS A 84 6.83 -15.72 2.44
N ARG A 85 7.50 -15.19 1.41
CA ARG A 85 6.95 -14.15 0.52
C ARG A 85 6.51 -14.75 -0.81
N TYR A 86 5.30 -14.38 -1.22
CA TYR A 86 4.75 -14.68 -2.53
C TYR A 86 4.52 -13.37 -3.27
N GLN A 87 4.80 -13.32 -4.57
CA GLN A 87 4.45 -12.20 -5.44
C GLN A 87 3.37 -12.66 -6.41
N LEU A 88 2.23 -11.96 -6.42
CA LEU A 88 1.05 -12.30 -7.21
C LEU A 88 0.85 -11.35 -8.39
N VAL A 89 1.26 -10.08 -8.26
CA VAL A 89 1.18 -9.08 -9.32
C VAL A 89 2.53 -8.38 -9.42
N ALA A 90 3.02 -8.18 -10.65
CA ALA A 90 4.28 -7.50 -10.91
C ALA A 90 4.24 -6.03 -10.43
N ASP A 91 5.39 -5.47 -10.06
CA ASP A 91 5.48 -4.16 -9.40
C ASP A 91 4.94 -3.01 -10.29
N GLU A 92 5.10 -3.12 -11.60
CA GLU A 92 4.66 -2.13 -12.60
C GLU A 92 3.16 -2.25 -12.95
N ARG A 93 2.50 -3.24 -12.37
CA ARG A 93 1.12 -3.57 -12.64
C ARG A 93 0.26 -3.27 -11.42
N ARG A 94 -1.00 -2.94 -11.65
CA ARG A 94 -2.00 -2.54 -10.66
C ARG A 94 -2.67 -3.78 -10.12
N ALA A 95 -2.39 -4.15 -8.89
CA ALA A 95 -3.23 -5.09 -8.14
C ALA A 95 -4.54 -4.43 -7.69
N TRP A 96 -5.53 -5.23 -7.32
CA TRP A 96 -6.86 -4.78 -6.88
C TRP A 96 -7.05 -5.04 -5.38
N HIS A 97 -6.40 -4.22 -4.53
CA HIS A 97 -6.32 -4.41 -3.08
C HIS A 97 -6.99 -3.29 -2.25
N ALA A 98 -6.83 -2.03 -2.65
CA ALA A 98 -7.33 -0.87 -1.90
C ALA A 98 -8.84 -0.64 -2.10
N GLY A 99 -9.33 -0.78 -3.34
CA GLY A 99 -10.72 -0.45 -3.67
C GLY A 99 -11.04 1.04 -3.43
N ALA A 100 -12.28 1.35 -3.05
CA ALA A 100 -12.72 2.72 -2.80
C ALA A 100 -12.15 3.29 -1.50
N GLY A 101 -11.63 4.52 -1.58
CA GLY A 101 -11.03 5.28 -0.48
C GLY A 101 -10.16 6.43 -1.01
N ARG A 102 -9.45 7.12 -0.13
CA ARG A 102 -8.45 8.14 -0.51
C ARG A 102 -7.38 8.29 0.54
N TRP A 103 -6.19 8.72 0.11
CA TRP A 103 -5.11 9.13 1.01
C TRP A 103 -4.52 10.43 0.50
N GLY A 104 -4.64 11.50 1.30
CA GLY A 104 -4.41 12.86 0.84
C GLY A 104 -5.28 13.18 -0.38
N THR A 105 -4.64 13.59 -1.48
CA THR A 105 -5.31 13.92 -2.74
C THR A 105 -5.48 12.72 -3.68
N ILE A 106 -4.94 11.55 -3.33
CA ILE A 106 -4.95 10.36 -4.19
C ILE A 106 -6.22 9.56 -3.91
N THR A 107 -7.03 9.33 -4.96
CA THR A 107 -8.32 8.60 -4.87
C THR A 107 -8.32 7.24 -5.56
N ASP A 108 -7.37 6.98 -6.49
CA ASP A 108 -7.16 5.64 -7.09
C ASP A 108 -5.91 4.98 -6.51
N LEU A 109 -6.02 4.51 -5.26
CA LEU A 109 -4.89 3.92 -4.54
C LEU A 109 -4.37 2.64 -5.17
N ASN A 110 -5.23 1.85 -5.82
CA ASN A 110 -4.77 0.67 -6.57
C ASN A 110 -3.75 1.06 -7.66
N SER A 111 -3.95 2.18 -8.34
CA SER A 111 -3.00 2.68 -9.34
C SER A 111 -1.76 3.34 -8.71
N ALA A 112 -1.89 3.89 -7.51
CA ALA A 112 -0.81 4.62 -6.86
C ALA A 112 0.00 3.80 -5.84
N SER A 113 -0.29 2.51 -5.63
CA SER A 113 0.32 1.77 -4.52
C SER A 113 0.67 0.30 -4.76
N ILE A 114 1.65 -0.19 -3.98
CA ILE A 114 1.93 -1.61 -3.80
C ILE A 114 1.11 -2.11 -2.60
N GLY A 115 0.13 -2.99 -2.83
CA GLY A 115 -0.52 -3.75 -1.76
C GLY A 115 0.29 -4.96 -1.29
N ILE A 116 0.50 -5.05 0.02
CA ILE A 116 1.14 -6.19 0.72
C ILE A 116 0.14 -6.79 1.70
N GLU A 117 -0.19 -8.05 1.50
CA GLU A 117 -1.05 -8.85 2.39
C GLU A 117 -0.21 -9.64 3.39
N LEU A 118 -0.63 -9.65 4.65
CA LEU A 118 -0.06 -10.47 5.70
C LEU A 118 -1.07 -11.55 6.08
N ASP A 119 -0.69 -12.82 5.96
CA ASP A 119 -1.52 -13.95 6.38
C ASP A 119 -1.71 -13.92 7.90
N ASN A 120 -2.83 -13.35 8.33
CA ASN A 120 -3.18 -13.12 9.73
C ASN A 120 -4.72 -13.01 9.85
N ASP A 121 -5.25 -13.50 10.97
CA ASP A 121 -6.69 -13.61 11.22
C ASP A 121 -7.36 -12.29 11.68
N GLY A 122 -6.58 -11.21 11.84
CA GLY A 122 -7.03 -9.91 12.32
C GLY A 122 -7.27 -9.84 13.84
N ARG A 123 -7.08 -10.94 14.57
CA ARG A 123 -7.33 -11.06 16.02
C ARG A 123 -6.07 -11.42 16.80
N SER A 124 -5.07 -11.94 16.11
CA SER A 124 -3.80 -12.40 16.65
C SER A 124 -2.68 -11.41 16.34
N ARG A 125 -1.64 -11.40 17.19
CA ARG A 125 -0.40 -10.68 16.87
C ARG A 125 0.25 -11.26 15.62
N PHE A 126 0.89 -10.40 14.83
CA PHE A 126 1.71 -10.81 13.69
C PHE A 126 2.98 -11.50 14.22
N SER A 127 3.44 -12.54 13.52
CA SER A 127 4.64 -13.27 13.96
C SER A 127 5.90 -12.45 13.68
N ALA A 128 6.96 -12.66 14.48
CA ALA A 128 8.25 -12.01 14.24
C ALA A 128 8.79 -12.30 12.83
N ALA A 129 8.71 -13.54 12.37
CA ALA A 129 9.15 -13.94 11.03
C ALA A 129 8.39 -13.17 9.92
N GLN A 130 7.10 -12.91 10.11
CA GLN A 130 6.29 -12.15 9.16
C GLN A 130 6.70 -10.67 9.12
N ILE A 131 6.95 -10.05 10.28
CA ILE A 131 7.36 -8.64 10.38
C ILE A 131 8.79 -8.42 9.88
N GLU A 132 9.72 -9.30 10.25
CA GLU A 132 11.10 -9.28 9.72
C GLU A 132 11.11 -9.41 8.19
N SER A 133 10.32 -10.33 7.66
CA SER A 133 10.17 -10.51 6.21
C SER A 133 9.56 -9.30 5.52
N LEU A 134 8.58 -8.65 6.15
CA LEU A 134 8.01 -7.40 5.68
C LEU A 134 9.06 -6.29 5.61
N ILE A 135 9.89 -6.11 6.65
CA ILE A 135 10.94 -5.10 6.70
C ILE A 135 11.94 -5.30 5.54
N VAL A 136 12.33 -6.56 5.26
CA VAL A 136 13.21 -6.89 4.12
C VAL A 136 12.56 -6.48 2.80
N LEU A 137 11.27 -6.82 2.61
CA LEU A 137 10.53 -6.47 1.39
C LEU A 137 10.36 -4.95 1.22
N LEU A 138 10.02 -4.23 2.30
CA LEU A 138 9.87 -2.78 2.27
C LEU A 138 11.19 -2.09 1.88
N ARG A 139 12.33 -2.59 2.38
CA ARG A 139 13.65 -2.05 2.00
C ARG A 139 13.91 -2.16 0.51
N ASP A 140 13.63 -3.32 -0.09
CA ASP A 140 13.76 -3.51 -1.54
C ASP A 140 12.80 -2.58 -2.30
N LEU A 141 11.51 -2.61 -1.99
CA LEU A 141 10.51 -1.84 -2.72
C LEU A 141 10.75 -0.33 -2.65
N THR A 142 11.05 0.20 -1.46
CA THR A 142 11.32 1.63 -1.27
C THR A 142 12.59 2.08 -1.99
N THR A 143 13.63 1.26 -2.00
CA THR A 143 14.89 1.57 -2.69
C THR A 143 14.74 1.46 -4.20
N ARG A 144 14.25 0.32 -4.69
CA ARG A 144 14.21 -0.01 -6.12
C ARG A 144 13.14 0.76 -6.88
N LEU A 145 12.01 1.05 -6.25
CA LEU A 145 10.91 1.80 -6.84
C LEU A 145 10.89 3.27 -6.43
N ASN A 146 11.88 3.72 -5.64
CA ASN A 146 11.97 5.08 -5.11
C ASN A 146 10.69 5.55 -4.40
N ILE A 147 10.02 4.62 -3.70
CA ILE A 147 8.85 4.94 -2.87
C ILE A 147 9.37 5.52 -1.55
N PRO A 148 8.92 6.71 -1.11
CA PRO A 148 9.35 7.27 0.16
C PRO A 148 9.03 6.31 1.32
N PRO A 149 10.01 5.93 2.17
CA PRO A 149 9.77 4.96 3.26
C PRO A 149 8.66 5.35 4.24
N ARG A 150 8.36 6.64 4.35
CA ARG A 150 7.25 7.17 5.16
C ARG A 150 5.85 6.94 4.55
N GLN A 151 5.75 6.65 3.26
CA GLN A 151 4.49 6.40 2.54
C GLN A 151 4.04 4.95 2.67
N VAL A 152 4.10 4.41 3.89
CA VAL A 152 3.56 3.10 4.26
C VAL A 152 2.36 3.33 5.17
N ILE A 153 1.19 2.88 4.73
CA ILE A 153 -0.10 3.17 5.38
C ILE A 153 -0.93 1.91 5.60
N ALA A 154 -1.91 1.99 6.51
CA ALA A 154 -2.94 0.98 6.66
C ALA A 154 -3.98 1.08 5.55
N HIS A 155 -4.65 -0.02 5.24
CA HIS A 155 -5.87 0.02 4.44
C HIS A 155 -7.00 0.77 5.17
N ALA A 156 -7.07 0.67 6.50
CA ALA A 156 -7.99 1.44 7.33
C ALA A 156 -7.75 2.95 7.24
N ASP A 157 -6.52 3.39 6.93
CA ASP A 157 -6.22 4.82 6.83
C ASP A 157 -6.86 5.46 5.59
N LEU A 158 -6.84 4.74 4.46
CA LEU A 158 -7.41 5.23 3.20
C LEU A 158 -8.92 4.96 3.07
N ALA A 159 -9.45 3.96 3.79
CA ALA A 159 -10.85 3.54 3.72
C ALA A 159 -11.48 3.32 5.12
N PRO A 160 -11.47 4.33 6.01
CA PRO A 160 -11.83 4.16 7.42
C PRO A 160 -13.26 3.67 7.66
N THR A 161 -14.20 3.98 6.76
CA THR A 161 -15.60 3.54 6.89
C THR A 161 -15.83 2.07 6.51
N ARG A 162 -14.87 1.43 5.87
CA ARG A 162 -15.04 0.10 5.25
C ARG A 162 -13.99 -0.91 5.69
N LYS A 163 -12.86 -0.46 6.21
CA LYS A 163 -11.66 -1.27 6.44
C LYS A 163 -11.10 -1.05 7.83
N GLN A 164 -10.57 -2.14 8.39
CA GLN A 164 -9.94 -2.17 9.71
C GLN A 164 -8.54 -2.79 9.66
N ASP A 165 -8.07 -3.18 8.46
CA ASP A 165 -6.77 -3.80 8.23
C ASP A 165 -5.64 -2.77 8.02
N PRO A 166 -4.41 -3.07 8.48
CA PRO A 166 -4.10 -4.18 9.37
C PRO A 166 -4.66 -3.90 10.78
N SER A 167 -4.91 -4.95 11.55
CA SER A 167 -5.56 -4.86 12.86
C SER A 167 -4.74 -4.03 13.87
N ARG A 168 -5.35 -3.67 15.01
CA ARG A 168 -4.67 -2.98 16.13
C ARG A 168 -3.45 -3.72 16.69
N PHE A 169 -3.23 -4.98 16.31
CA PHE A 169 -2.08 -5.77 16.73
C PHE A 169 -0.87 -5.62 15.80
N PHE A 170 -1.01 -4.89 14.69
CA PHE A 170 0.10 -4.63 13.78
C PHE A 170 1.13 -3.71 14.44
N PRO A 171 2.43 -4.07 14.44
CA PRO A 171 3.45 -3.36 15.22
C PRO A 171 3.99 -2.14 14.46
N TRP A 172 3.15 -1.11 14.28
CA TRP A 172 3.51 0.12 13.58
C TRP A 172 4.74 0.83 14.15
N GLN A 173 4.93 0.79 15.47
CA GLN A 173 6.12 1.37 16.11
C GLN A 173 7.40 0.65 15.70
N GLU A 174 7.42 -0.69 15.76
CA GLU A 174 8.57 -1.51 15.35
C GLU A 174 8.91 -1.27 13.87
N LEU A 175 7.88 -1.14 13.04
CA LEU A 175 8.07 -0.83 11.61
C LEU A 175 8.72 0.55 11.41
N ALA A 176 8.30 1.56 12.17
CA ALA A 176 8.87 2.90 12.13
C ALA A 176 10.30 2.95 12.66
N GLU A 177 10.61 2.18 13.72
CA GLU A 177 11.98 2.00 14.23
C GLU A 177 12.89 1.34 13.18
N ALA A 178 12.35 0.47 12.33
CA ALA A 178 13.05 -0.10 11.18
C ALA A 178 13.17 0.87 9.97
N GLY A 179 12.62 2.08 10.07
CA GLY A 179 12.70 3.15 9.07
C GLY A 179 11.52 3.22 8.09
N PHE A 180 10.40 2.52 8.36
CA PHE A 180 9.25 2.46 7.46
C PHE A 180 7.95 2.92 8.11
N GLY A 181 7.19 3.75 7.40
CA GLY A 181 6.06 4.47 7.96
C GLY A 181 6.49 5.61 8.88
N VAL A 182 5.58 6.02 9.76
CA VAL A 182 5.81 7.10 10.74
C VAL A 182 5.19 6.70 12.08
N TRP A 183 5.79 7.18 13.16
CA TRP A 183 5.31 6.98 14.53
C TRP A 183 5.52 8.26 15.34
N PRO A 184 4.62 8.63 16.27
CA PRO A 184 4.82 9.79 17.13
C PRO A 184 6.08 9.61 18.00
N ARG A 185 6.88 10.67 18.10
CA ARG A 185 8.07 10.72 18.95
C ARG A 185 7.73 11.46 20.23
N ALA A 186 8.03 10.85 21.38
CA ALA A 186 7.78 11.48 22.68
C ALA A 186 8.53 12.82 22.84
N ALA A 187 9.71 12.94 22.21
CA ALA A 187 10.54 14.15 22.25
C ALA A 187 9.91 15.38 21.56
N ASP A 188 8.89 15.21 20.71
CA ASP A 188 8.23 16.33 20.02
C ASP A 188 7.26 17.11 20.94
N GLY A 189 6.99 16.60 22.15
CA GLY A 189 6.22 17.30 23.18
C GLY A 189 4.72 17.43 22.87
N ALA A 190 4.05 18.29 23.64
CA ALA A 190 2.62 18.61 23.48
C ALA A 190 2.36 19.37 22.18
N ALA A 191 1.13 19.26 21.67
CA ALA A 191 0.67 20.15 20.61
C ALA A 191 0.60 21.60 21.14
N PRO A 192 0.93 22.62 20.33
CA PRO A 192 0.84 24.01 20.73
C PRO A 192 -0.61 24.43 21.03
N GLU A 193 -0.77 25.51 21.80
CA GLU A 193 -2.10 26.08 22.05
C GLU A 193 -2.79 26.45 20.73
N GLY A 194 -4.08 26.11 20.61
CA GLY A 194 -4.86 26.34 19.39
C GLY A 194 -4.57 25.35 18.25
N PHE A 195 -3.84 24.26 18.48
CA PHE A 195 -3.60 23.23 17.46
C PHE A 195 -4.91 22.59 16.98
N ASP A 196 -5.19 22.73 15.68
CA ASP A 196 -6.36 22.14 15.03
C ASP A 196 -6.07 20.69 14.61
N ALA A 197 -6.44 19.75 15.48
CA ALA A 197 -6.26 18.33 15.24
C ALA A 197 -7.08 17.80 14.03
N TRP A 198 -8.21 18.42 13.69
CA TRP A 198 -8.99 18.01 12.51
C TRP A 198 -8.28 18.39 11.21
N ASN A 199 -7.79 19.62 11.13
CA ASN A 199 -6.96 20.04 10.01
C ASN A 199 -5.68 19.19 9.94
N ALA A 200 -5.09 18.84 11.08
CA ALA A 200 -3.92 17.99 11.11
C ALA A 200 -4.18 16.59 10.53
N LEU A 201 -5.31 15.95 10.84
CA LEU A 201 -5.71 14.68 10.22
C LEU A 201 -5.83 14.78 8.69
N ALA A 202 -6.49 15.83 8.20
CA ALA A 202 -6.65 16.06 6.76
C ALA A 202 -5.29 16.27 6.06
N ARG A 203 -4.43 17.10 6.64
CA ARG A 203 -3.06 17.35 6.12
C ARG A 203 -2.19 16.09 6.15
N PHE A 204 -2.35 15.27 7.19
CA PHE A 204 -1.61 14.02 7.31
C PHE A 204 -2.05 13.00 6.24
N GLY A 205 -3.33 12.99 5.86
CA GLY A 205 -3.82 12.27 4.69
C GLY A 205 -5.17 11.60 4.86
N TYR A 206 -5.78 11.62 6.06
CA TYR A 206 -7.04 10.93 6.30
C TYR A 206 -8.21 11.61 5.60
N PRO A 207 -9.17 10.85 5.02
CA PRO A 207 -10.45 11.42 4.64
C PRO A 207 -11.24 11.86 5.89
N LEU A 208 -11.99 12.94 5.78
CA LEU A 208 -12.83 13.45 6.86
C LEU A 208 -14.35 13.32 6.57
N ASP A 209 -14.72 12.56 5.54
CA ASP A 209 -16.13 12.34 5.16
C ASP A 209 -16.94 11.69 6.30
N ASN A 210 -16.28 10.85 7.10
CA ASN A 210 -16.83 10.29 8.34
C ASN A 210 -15.80 10.42 9.46
N ARG A 211 -16.00 11.42 10.32
CA ARG A 211 -15.05 11.78 11.39
C ARG A 211 -14.85 10.67 12.42
N GLU A 212 -15.93 9.99 12.83
CA GLU A 212 -15.86 8.92 13.84
C GLU A 212 -15.03 7.73 13.33
N ALA A 213 -15.29 7.29 12.10
CA ALA A 213 -14.55 6.21 11.46
C ALA A 213 -13.07 6.57 11.28
N THR A 214 -12.77 7.83 10.92
CA THR A 214 -11.40 8.32 10.79
C THR A 214 -10.67 8.33 12.12
N VAL A 215 -11.31 8.78 13.20
CA VAL A 215 -10.72 8.73 14.55
C VAL A 215 -10.46 7.28 14.96
N ALA A 216 -11.40 6.37 14.70
CA ALA A 216 -11.22 4.95 15.00
C ALA A 216 -10.02 4.33 14.23
N ALA A 217 -9.86 4.65 12.95
CA ALA A 217 -8.70 4.21 12.16
C ALA A 217 -7.38 4.81 12.68
N PHE A 218 -7.38 6.10 13.02
CA PHE A 218 -6.22 6.78 13.60
C PHE A 218 -5.81 6.18 14.95
N HIS A 219 -6.77 5.93 15.85
CA HIS A 219 -6.54 5.27 17.14
C HIS A 219 -5.99 3.85 16.97
N ARG A 220 -6.55 3.08 16.02
CA ARG A 220 -6.06 1.74 15.72
C ARG A 220 -4.59 1.76 15.33
N ARG A 221 -4.20 2.67 14.43
CA ARG A 221 -2.83 2.79 13.95
C ARG A 221 -1.89 3.30 15.04
N PHE A 222 -2.14 4.50 15.58
CA PHE A 222 -1.16 5.21 16.38
C PHE A 222 -1.28 4.98 17.90
N ARG A 223 -2.37 4.35 18.35
CA ARG A 223 -2.56 4.00 19.77
C ARG A 223 -2.71 2.49 19.99
N GLY A 224 -2.95 1.70 18.94
CA GLY A 224 -3.15 0.25 19.06
C GLY A 224 -4.46 -0.11 19.78
N ARG A 225 -5.49 0.75 19.65
CA ARG A 225 -6.75 0.65 20.40
C ARG A 225 -7.95 0.78 19.46
N ASP A 226 -8.97 -0.03 19.74
CA ASP A 226 -10.29 -0.01 19.07
C ASP A 226 -11.43 0.32 20.05
N ASP A 227 -11.11 0.50 21.33
CA ASP A 227 -12.04 0.66 22.46
C ASP A 227 -12.06 2.11 23.01
N LEU A 228 -11.38 3.04 22.34
CA LEU A 228 -11.39 4.45 22.68
C LEU A 228 -12.65 5.15 22.12
N PRO A 229 -13.12 6.24 22.75
CA PRO A 229 -14.16 7.08 22.17
C PRO A 229 -13.78 7.58 20.77
N MET A 230 -14.73 7.62 19.84
CA MET A 230 -14.51 8.08 18.45
C MET A 230 -14.46 9.61 18.32
N THR A 231 -13.81 10.26 19.28
CA THR A 231 -13.60 11.71 19.36
C THR A 231 -12.13 12.00 19.60
N LEU A 232 -11.61 13.12 19.07
CA LEU A 232 -10.23 13.53 19.30
C LEU A 232 -10.02 14.03 20.72
N ASP A 233 -8.92 13.59 21.34
CA ASP A 233 -8.46 14.05 22.66
C ASP A 233 -7.08 14.76 22.60
N ALA A 234 -6.57 15.16 23.77
CA ALA A 234 -5.28 15.85 23.87
C ALA A 234 -4.09 14.96 23.46
N GLU A 235 -4.19 13.65 23.64
CA GLU A 235 -3.16 12.70 23.21
C GLU A 235 -3.18 12.56 21.68
N ASP A 236 -4.36 12.55 21.06
CA ASP A 236 -4.48 12.56 19.60
C ASP A 236 -3.88 13.83 18.99
N ALA A 237 -4.14 15.00 19.60
CA ALA A 237 -3.53 16.26 19.19
C ALA A 237 -2.00 16.21 19.29
N ARG A 238 -1.46 15.67 20.39
CA ARG A 238 -0.01 15.48 20.59
C ARG A 238 0.60 14.56 19.53
N ILE A 239 -0.05 13.43 19.24
CA ILE A 239 0.39 12.48 18.22
C ILE A 239 0.39 13.16 16.85
N LEU A 240 -0.71 13.81 16.46
CA LEU A 240 -0.83 14.48 15.17
C LEU A 240 0.21 15.59 15.00
N HIS A 241 0.48 16.37 16.04
CA HIS A 241 1.54 17.37 16.03
C HIS A 241 2.91 16.74 15.72
N SER A 242 3.29 15.68 16.44
CA SER A 242 4.54 14.96 16.20
C SER A 242 4.61 14.35 14.78
N LEU A 243 3.50 13.82 14.26
CA LEU A 243 3.45 13.27 12.91
C LEU A 243 3.67 14.34 11.84
N LEU A 244 3.04 15.52 11.99
CA LEU A 244 3.21 16.62 11.04
C LEU A 244 4.61 17.22 11.03
N LEU A 245 5.36 17.15 12.12
CA LEU A 245 6.78 17.54 12.12
C LEU A 245 7.66 16.61 11.27
N GLN A 246 7.18 15.40 10.98
CA GLN A 246 7.88 14.39 10.19
C GLN A 246 7.43 14.36 8.71
N THR A 247 6.29 15.00 8.41
CA THR A 247 5.69 15.04 7.08
C THR A 247 5.57 16.50 6.59
N PRO A 248 6.44 16.95 5.66
CA PRO A 248 6.42 18.30 5.10
C PRO A 248 5.19 18.55 4.23
#